data_AF-A0A935TAA2-F1
#
_entry.id   AF-A0A935TAA2-F1
#
_cell.length_a   1.000
_cell.length_b   1.000
_cell.length_c   1.000
_cell.angle_alpha   90.00
_cell.angle_beta   90.00
_cell.angle_gamma   90.00
#
_symmetry.space_group_name_H-M   'P 1'
#
loop_
_entity.id
_entity.type
_entity.pdbx_description
1 polymer ?
#
loop_
_entity_poly.entity_id
_entity_poly.type
_entity_poly.pdbx_seq_one_letter_code
_entity_poly.pdbx_strand_id
1 'polypeptide(L)'
;MGGYKFHTAPGVLNLDGANFFYFMATGVTPAMAIKLIGKGSQYMWTARDSQGNVLDGGKNYKLHVPPNVPVKDFWSVILYSDQTRSMIQTDQRFPNQYVAAELL
;
A
#
# COMPACT_ATOMS: atom_id res chain seq x y z
N MET A 1 -9.61 -0.14 -9.93
CA MET A 1 -9.36 1.31 -9.72
C MET A 1 -9.46 2.14 -11.01
N GLY A 2 -9.14 1.62 -12.20
CA GLY A 2 -9.27 2.42 -13.45
C GLY A 2 -8.00 3.18 -13.86
N GLY A 3 -6.84 2.70 -13.40
CA GLY A 3 -5.53 3.30 -13.68
C GLY A 3 -5.35 4.68 -13.04
N TYR A 4 -4.30 5.39 -13.44
CA TYR A 4 -3.97 6.72 -12.91
C TYR A 4 -5.02 7.81 -13.24
N LYS A 5 -5.91 7.54 -14.20
CA LYS A 5 -7.02 8.42 -14.58
C LYS A 5 -8.34 8.08 -13.89
N PHE A 6 -8.40 6.96 -13.16
CA PHE A 6 -9.63 6.44 -12.57
C PHE A 6 -10.80 6.35 -13.56
N HIS A 7 -10.61 5.67 -14.70
CA HIS A 7 -11.68 5.46 -15.68
C HIS A 7 -12.12 4.00 -15.72
N THR A 8 -13.42 3.73 -15.80
CA THR A 8 -13.94 2.37 -16.09
C THR A 8 -14.06 2.11 -17.58
N ALA A 9 -14.28 3.16 -18.37
CA ALA A 9 -14.30 3.17 -19.83
C ALA A 9 -13.80 4.55 -20.33
N PRO A 10 -13.50 4.73 -21.63
CA PRO A 10 -13.06 6.03 -22.16
C PRO A 10 -14.05 7.15 -21.80
N GLY A 11 -13.57 8.14 -21.02
CA GLY A 11 -14.38 9.28 -20.57
C GLY A 11 -15.34 8.98 -19.41
N VAL A 12 -15.43 7.74 -18.93
CA VAL A 12 -16.31 7.35 -17.81
C VAL A 12 -15.50 7.28 -16.53
N LEU A 13 -15.70 8.27 -15.65
CA LEU A 13 -15.02 8.36 -14.36
C LEU A 13 -15.45 7.23 -13.41
N ASN A 14 -14.47 6.68 -12.71
CA ASN A 14 -14.60 5.74 -11.61
C ASN A 14 -14.46 6.51 -10.30
N LEU A 15 -15.51 7.23 -9.91
CA LEU A 15 -15.49 8.06 -8.70
C LEU A 15 -15.28 7.24 -7.44
N ASP A 16 -15.86 6.04 -7.35
CA ASP A 16 -15.65 5.13 -6.22
C ASP A 16 -14.19 4.68 -6.13
N GLY A 17 -13.57 4.35 -7.26
CA GLY A 17 -12.16 3.99 -7.33
C GLY A 17 -11.21 5.14 -6.95
N ALA A 18 -11.53 6.36 -7.38
CA ALA A 18 -10.79 7.56 -7.02
C ALA A 18 -10.95 7.89 -5.53
N ASN A 19 -12.18 7.88 -5.03
CA ASN A 19 -12.48 8.17 -3.62
C ASN A 19 -11.81 7.15 -2.70
N PHE A 20 -11.88 5.86 -3.03
CA PHE A 20 -11.18 4.81 -2.31
C PHE A 20 -9.67 5.03 -2.29
N PHE A 21 -9.07 5.35 -3.45
CA PHE A 21 -7.63 5.59 -3.53
C PHE A 21 -7.20 6.80 -2.70
N TYR A 22 -7.87 7.94 -2.88
CA TYR A 22 -7.49 9.18 -2.21
C TYR A 22 -7.80 9.20 -0.71
N PHE A 23 -8.69 8.32 -0.24
CA PHE A 23 -8.86 8.08 1.18
C PHE A 23 -7.66 7.33 1.79
N MET A 24 -6.97 6.51 1.00
CA MET A 24 -5.86 5.66 1.46
C MET A 24 -4.48 6.27 1.20
N ALA A 25 -4.32 7.01 0.11
CA ALA A 25 -3.03 7.49 -0.37
C ALA A 25 -3.16 8.86 -1.07
N THR A 26 -2.03 9.54 -1.25
CA THR A 26 -2.00 10.86 -1.91
C THR A 26 -1.13 10.81 -3.15
N GLY A 27 -1.51 11.59 -4.17
CA GLY A 27 -0.78 11.64 -5.44
C GLY A 27 -1.08 10.44 -6.35
N VAL A 28 -1.23 10.71 -7.65
CA VAL A 28 -1.30 9.67 -8.66
C VAL A 28 -0.52 10.14 -9.87
N THR A 29 0.40 9.33 -10.38
CA THR A 29 1.22 9.68 -11.55
C THR A 29 1.05 8.64 -12.65
N PRO A 30 1.23 9.02 -13.93
CA PRO A 30 1.24 8.05 -15.02
C PRO A 30 2.24 6.91 -14.80
N ALA A 31 3.37 7.18 -14.14
CA ALA A 31 4.40 6.18 -13.85
C ALA A 31 3.89 5.01 -13.00
N MET A 32 2.91 5.24 -12.12
CA MET A 32 2.27 4.21 -11.29
C MET A 32 1.45 3.20 -12.12
N ALA A 33 0.99 3.62 -13.29
CA ALA A 33 0.25 2.76 -14.21
C ALA A 33 1.13 2.07 -15.26
N ILE A 34 2.42 2.45 -15.36
CA ILE A 34 3.36 1.89 -16.33
C ILE A 34 4.17 0.80 -15.64
N LYS A 35 4.14 -0.41 -16.20
CA LYS A 35 4.98 -1.52 -15.73
C LYS A 35 6.42 -1.32 -16.22
N LEU A 36 7.26 -0.71 -15.39
CA LEU A 36 8.71 -0.62 -15.63
C LEU A 36 9.42 -1.72 -14.84
N ILE A 37 10.05 -2.67 -15.53
CA ILE A 37 10.81 -3.73 -14.85
C ILE A 37 12.06 -3.12 -14.20
N GLY A 38 12.19 -3.29 -12.89
CA GLY A 38 13.36 -2.82 -12.12
C GLY A 38 13.47 -1.29 -11.97
N LYS A 39 12.38 -0.55 -12.20
CA LYS A 39 12.27 0.89 -11.95
C LYS A 39 10.90 1.25 -11.40
N GLY A 40 10.85 2.33 -10.64
CA GLY A 40 9.64 2.71 -9.91
C GLY A 40 9.44 1.82 -8.70
N SER A 41 8.25 1.92 -8.12
CA SER A 41 7.92 1.23 -6.89
C SER A 41 6.57 0.52 -7.06
N GLN A 42 6.43 -0.62 -6.39
CA GLN A 42 5.21 -1.42 -6.41
C GLN A 42 4.86 -1.89 -5.01
N TYR A 43 3.58 -2.14 -4.83
CA TYR A 43 2.87 -1.48 -3.78
C TYR A 43 1.62 -2.33 -3.48
N MET A 44 1.56 -2.93 -2.29
CA MET A 44 0.53 -3.90 -1.87
C MET A 44 0.06 -3.69 -0.42
N TRP A 45 -1.26 -3.68 -0.20
CA TRP A 45 -1.85 -3.42 1.11
C TRP A 45 -2.81 -4.55 1.52
N THR A 46 -3.00 -4.72 2.82
CA THR A 46 -4.07 -5.54 3.38
C THR A 46 -4.57 -4.89 4.67
N ALA A 47 -5.88 -4.97 4.91
CA ALA A 47 -6.48 -4.68 6.21
C ALA A 47 -6.91 -5.95 6.94
N ARG A 48 -6.60 -7.13 6.39
CA ARG A 48 -7.07 -8.43 6.87
C ARG A 48 -5.95 -9.45 7.05
N ASP A 49 -6.14 -10.35 8.00
CA ASP A 49 -5.29 -11.52 8.24
C ASP A 49 -5.57 -12.66 7.25
N SER A 50 -4.86 -13.79 7.41
CA SER A 50 -4.99 -14.97 6.56
C SER A 50 -6.34 -15.69 6.67
N GLN A 51 -7.13 -15.40 7.69
CA GLN A 51 -8.48 -15.92 7.89
C GLN A 51 -9.56 -14.93 7.41
N GLY A 52 -9.15 -13.75 6.91
CA GLY A 52 -10.04 -12.70 6.46
C GLY A 52 -10.57 -11.79 7.58
N ASN A 53 -10.10 -11.93 8.82
CA ASN A 53 -10.47 -11.02 9.91
C ASN A 53 -9.74 -9.69 9.76
N VAL A 54 -10.34 -8.60 10.24
CA VAL A 54 -9.69 -7.28 10.25
C VAL A 54 -8.49 -7.32 11.21
N LEU A 55 -7.39 -6.67 10.80
CA LEU A 55 -6.22 -6.51 11.65
C LEU A 55 -6.54 -5.64 12.87
N ASP A 56 -6.27 -6.20 14.04
CA ASP A 56 -6.51 -5.61 15.36
C ASP A 56 -5.18 -5.37 16.08
N GLY A 57 -4.89 -4.12 16.43
CA GLY A 57 -3.65 -3.70 17.10
C GLY A 57 -3.43 -4.31 18.49
N GLY A 58 -4.44 -4.91 19.12
CA GLY A 58 -4.31 -5.66 20.37
C GLY A 58 -3.78 -7.08 20.20
N LYS A 59 -3.49 -7.53 18.96
CA LYS A 59 -3.05 -8.90 18.64
C LYS A 59 -1.68 -8.93 18.00
N ASN A 60 -1.06 -10.11 18.07
CA ASN A 60 0.22 -10.39 17.42
C ASN A 60 0.00 -11.04 16.05
N TYR A 61 0.74 -10.56 15.05
CA TYR A 61 0.74 -11.11 13.69
C TYR A 61 2.16 -11.43 13.24
N LYS A 62 2.26 -12.31 12.24
CA LYS A 62 3.52 -12.66 11.60
C LYS A 62 3.34 -12.57 10.09
N LEU A 63 4.16 -11.74 9.44
CA LEU A 63 4.33 -11.75 8.00
C LEU A 63 5.52 -12.65 7.65
N HIS A 64 5.30 -13.63 6.79
CA HIS A 64 6.39 -14.43 6.22
C HIS A 64 6.71 -13.91 4.82
N VAL A 65 7.92 -13.37 4.64
CA VAL A 65 8.42 -12.91 3.35
C VAL A 65 9.38 -13.97 2.81
N PRO A 66 9.09 -14.59 1.65
CA PRO A 66 9.98 -15.57 1.05
C PRO A 66 11.35 -14.98 0.71
N PRO A 67 12.41 -15.81 0.62
CA PRO A 67 13.68 -15.37 0.08
C PRO A 67 13.53 -14.90 -1.38
N ASN A 68 14.46 -14.04 -1.82
CA ASN A 68 14.52 -13.52 -3.20
C ASN A 68 13.26 -12.74 -3.63
N VAL A 69 12.77 -11.84 -2.77
CA VAL A 69 11.73 -10.88 -3.13
C VAL A 69 12.15 -10.16 -4.43
N PRO A 70 11.27 -10.04 -5.44
CA PRO A 70 11.63 -9.48 -6.75
C PRO A 70 11.73 -7.94 -6.70
N VAL A 71 12.67 -7.43 -5.90
CA VAL A 71 13.01 -6.02 -5.80
C VAL A 71 14.46 -5.81 -6.22
N LYS A 72 14.71 -4.71 -6.92
CA LYS A 72 16.08 -4.31 -7.29
C LYS A 72 16.78 -3.61 -6.14
N ASP A 73 16.07 -2.68 -5.50
CA ASP A 73 16.64 -1.81 -4.48
C ASP A 73 16.26 -2.32 -3.07
N PHE A 74 14.96 -2.37 -2.73
CA PHE A 74 14.48 -2.73 -1.39
C PHE A 74 12.94 -2.98 -1.37
N TRP A 75 12.38 -3.61 -0.32
CA TRP A 75 10.93 -3.83 -0.06
C TRP A 75 10.53 -3.27 1.31
N SER A 76 9.30 -3.33 1.86
CA SER A 76 9.01 -3.13 3.31
C SER A 76 7.58 -3.34 3.76
N VAL A 77 7.36 -3.07 5.05
CA VAL A 77 6.05 -2.91 5.65
C VAL A 77 6.00 -1.61 6.46
N ILE A 78 4.95 -0.82 6.25
CA ILE A 78 4.58 0.33 7.06
C ILE A 78 3.17 0.07 7.61
N LEU A 79 2.96 0.34 8.90
CA LEU A 79 1.66 0.22 9.54
C LEU A 79 0.99 1.59 9.66
N TYR A 80 -0.28 1.67 9.28
CA TYR A 80 -1.10 2.87 9.34
C TYR A 80 -2.31 2.66 10.25
N SER A 81 -2.70 3.70 10.97
CA SER A 81 -3.98 3.74 11.68
C SER A 81 -5.13 3.83 10.68
N ASP A 82 -6.18 3.05 10.90
CA ASP A 82 -7.40 3.08 10.10
C ASP A 82 -8.23 4.36 10.31
N GLN A 83 -8.12 4.97 11.49
CA GLN A 83 -8.82 6.20 11.84
C GLN A 83 -8.18 7.43 11.20
N THR A 84 -6.86 7.56 11.29
CA THR A 84 -6.16 8.79 10.86
C THR A 84 -5.44 8.66 9.53
N ARG A 85 -5.31 7.44 9.00
CA ARG A 85 -4.53 7.13 7.77
C ARG A 85 -3.09 7.62 7.84
N SER A 86 -2.56 7.74 9.06
CA SER A 86 -1.19 8.13 9.35
C SER A 86 -0.43 6.94 9.94
N MET A 87 0.91 7.00 9.92
CA MET A 87 1.74 5.97 10.56
C MET A 87 1.36 5.81 12.03
N ILE A 88 1.25 4.56 12.50
CA ILE A 88 0.88 4.27 13.88
C ILE A 88 1.92 4.88 14.83
N GLN A 89 1.43 5.56 15.86
CA GLN A 89 2.26 6.11 16.93
C GLN A 89 2.57 5.00 17.93
N THR A 90 3.85 4.78 18.20
CA THR A 90 4.32 3.78 19.17
C THR A 90 5.55 4.32 19.87
N ASP A 91 5.89 3.75 21.03
CA ASP A 91 7.14 4.08 21.73
C ASP A 91 8.40 3.54 21.01
N GLN A 92 8.23 2.74 19.95
CA GLN A 92 9.33 2.26 19.14
C GLN A 92 9.89 3.40 18.27
N ARG A 93 11.20 3.65 18.38
CA ARG A 93 11.91 4.71 17.64
C ARG A 93 11.71 4.65 16.12
N PHE A 94 11.59 3.43 15.58
CA PHE A 94 11.28 3.16 14.19
C PHE A 94 10.10 2.18 14.15
N PRO A 95 8.85 2.66 14.15
CA PRO A 95 7.66 1.80 14.04
C PRO A 95 7.59 1.05 12.70
N ASN A 96 8.47 1.44 11.77
CA ASN A 96 8.78 0.86 10.49
C ASN A 96 10.18 0.22 10.59
N GLN A 97 10.28 -1.11 10.42
CA GLN A 97 11.59 -1.72 10.16
C GLN A 97 12.08 -1.20 8.81
N TYR A 98 13.28 -0.61 8.78
CA TYR A 98 13.85 0.02 7.59
C TYR A 98 14.05 -0.95 6.45
N VAL A 99 13.05 -0.94 5.61
CA VAL A 99 12.99 -1.32 4.22
C VAL A 99 11.85 -0.35 3.69
N ALA A 100 11.62 0.00 2.41
CA ALA A 100 10.34 0.61 1.90
C ALA A 100 9.59 -0.28 0.90
N ALA A 101 8.34 -0.63 1.21
CA ALA A 101 7.22 -0.68 0.31
C ALA A 101 6.38 0.48 0.83
N GLU A 102 6.67 1.68 0.31
CA GLU A 102 5.64 2.71 0.23
C GLU A 102 4.51 2.19 -0.67
N LEU A 103 3.55 2.98 -1.14
CA LEU A 103 2.44 2.42 -1.92
C LEU A 103 1.80 3.42 -2.88
N LEU A 104 2.55 3.86 -3.90
CA LEU A 104 2.14 4.75 -4.99
C LEU A 104 2.68 4.39 -6.39
#